data_AF-A0A7V9UK86-F1
#
_entry.id   AF-A0A7V9UK86-F1
#
_cell.length_a   1.000
_cell.length_b   1.000
_cell.length_c   1.000
_cell.angle_alpha   90.00
_cell.angle_beta   90.00
_cell.angle_gamma   90.00
#
_symmetry.space_group_name_H-M   'P 1'
#
loop_
_entity.id
_entity.type
_entity.pdbx_description
1 polymer ?
#
loop_
_entity_poly.entity_id
_entity_poly.type
_entity_poly.pdbx_seq_one_letter_code
_entity_poly.pdbx_strand_id
1 'polypeptide(L)'
;AIHTGGWLGVGNDSTYNHADCFNKFPFPDCTEQQKARIRELGEQLDAHRKRQQALHSSLTITEMYNVLAKLRSGEQLNDKDRAIHEQGLISILRQLHDDLDRAVFDAYGWPSSLADEEILERLVSLNAERAEEERTGLVRWLRPEYQRPVEGTPATFGKALEAASTPAAKKEANLVWPKNIPEQARAVRQALAAAAGVVTPQQLTKRFARANASRVEELLQTLVSLGQAREVEEGRFVV
;
A
#
# COMPACT_ATOMS: atom_id res chain seq x y z
N ALA A 1 -15.69 -5.85 -2.61
CA ALA A 1 -14.21 -5.82 -2.59
C ALA A 1 -13.63 -4.81 -3.58
N ILE A 2 -14.09 -4.79 -4.84
CA ILE A 2 -13.56 -3.86 -5.87
C ILE A 2 -13.81 -2.36 -5.55
N HIS A 3 -14.85 -2.02 -4.78
CA HIS A 3 -15.11 -0.62 -4.36
C HIS A 3 -14.32 -0.11 -3.15
N THR A 4 -13.61 -0.98 -2.42
CA THR A 4 -12.86 -0.60 -1.22
C THR A 4 -11.37 -0.35 -1.48
N GLY A 5 -10.86 -0.74 -2.66
CA GLY A 5 -9.49 -0.49 -3.10
C GLY A 5 -9.31 0.90 -3.73
N GLY A 6 -8.07 1.32 -3.94
CA GLY A 6 -7.77 2.54 -4.68
C GLY A 6 -7.94 2.33 -6.19
N TRP A 7 -8.02 3.42 -6.95
CA TRP A 7 -8.12 3.40 -8.41
C TRP A 7 -7.02 4.27 -9.02
N LEU A 8 -6.38 3.82 -10.09
CA LEU A 8 -5.37 4.60 -10.80
C LEU A 8 -5.52 4.47 -12.32
N GLY A 9 -5.33 5.58 -13.04
CA GLY A 9 -5.34 5.61 -14.51
C GLY A 9 -6.69 5.93 -15.14
N VAL A 10 -6.71 5.94 -16.48
CA VAL A 10 -7.89 6.31 -17.30
C VAL A 10 -8.90 5.15 -17.41
N GLY A 11 -8.51 3.93 -17.03
CA GLY A 11 -9.30 2.71 -17.17
C GLY A 11 -10.00 2.20 -15.91
N ASN A 12 -9.94 2.90 -14.77
CA ASN A 12 -10.35 2.39 -13.46
C ASN A 12 -9.63 1.06 -13.11
N ASP A 13 -8.31 1.02 -13.29
CA ASP A 13 -7.54 -0.16 -12.90
C ASP A 13 -7.55 -0.29 -11.37
N SER A 14 -7.91 -1.47 -10.89
CA SER A 14 -7.96 -1.77 -9.46
C SER A 14 -6.55 -1.70 -8.87
N THR A 15 -6.33 -0.87 -7.86
CA THR A 15 -5.07 -0.87 -7.11
C THR A 15 -5.23 -1.58 -5.79
N TYR A 16 -4.35 -2.54 -5.55
CA TYR A 16 -4.27 -3.21 -4.27
C TYR A 16 -3.56 -2.30 -3.26
N ASN A 17 -4.22 -2.02 -2.14
CA ASN A 17 -3.59 -1.40 -0.99
C ASN A 17 -3.80 -2.30 0.24
N HIS A 18 -2.74 -2.56 1.01
CA HIS A 18 -2.82 -3.55 2.08
C HIS A 18 -3.74 -3.12 3.23
N ALA A 19 -3.87 -1.81 3.48
CA ALA A 19 -4.64 -1.27 4.60
C ALA A 19 -6.17 -1.43 4.40
N ASP A 20 -6.66 -1.25 3.18
CA ASP A 20 -8.07 -1.34 2.84
C ASP A 20 -8.46 -2.70 2.27
N CYS A 21 -7.54 -3.39 1.58
CA CYS A 21 -7.82 -4.71 1.01
C CYS A 21 -7.54 -5.84 2.01
N PHE A 22 -6.32 -5.95 2.56
CA PHE A 22 -5.92 -7.12 3.35
C PHE A 22 -6.35 -7.00 4.80
N ASN A 23 -6.04 -5.88 5.46
CA ASN A 23 -6.24 -5.73 6.90
C ASN A 23 -7.72 -5.77 7.28
N LYS A 24 -8.61 -5.32 6.39
CA LYS A 24 -10.06 -5.31 6.58
C LYS A 24 -10.74 -6.53 5.93
N PHE A 25 -9.99 -7.50 5.41
CA PHE A 25 -10.58 -8.66 4.78
C PHE A 25 -11.09 -9.63 5.85
N PRO A 26 -12.38 -10.02 5.82
CA PRO A 26 -12.92 -10.96 6.80
C PRO A 26 -12.52 -12.39 6.41
N PHE A 27 -11.35 -12.82 6.89
CA PHE A 27 -10.87 -14.19 6.68
C PHE A 27 -11.73 -15.22 7.46
N PRO A 28 -11.86 -16.45 6.93
CA PRO A 28 -12.62 -17.50 7.61
C PRO A 28 -11.85 -18.08 8.79
N ASP A 29 -12.57 -18.64 9.76
CA ASP A 29 -11.98 -19.39 10.87
C ASP A 29 -11.68 -20.83 10.41
N CYS A 30 -10.50 -21.03 9.82
CA CYS A 30 -10.11 -22.34 9.29
C CYS A 30 -9.66 -23.32 10.40
N THR A 31 -10.09 -24.58 10.29
CA THR A 31 -9.47 -25.72 10.98
C THR A 31 -8.05 -25.98 10.43
N GLU A 32 -7.21 -26.69 11.18
CA GLU A 32 -5.87 -27.06 10.71
C GLU A 32 -5.89 -27.93 9.44
N GLN A 33 -6.92 -28.77 9.29
CA GLN A 33 -7.12 -29.56 8.07
C GLN A 33 -7.45 -28.67 6.86
N GLN A 34 -8.34 -27.70 7.00
CA GLN A 34 -8.65 -26.74 5.93
C GLN A 34 -7.42 -25.89 5.57
N LYS A 35 -6.66 -25.42 6.57
CA LYS A 35 -5.39 -24.71 6.33
C LYS A 35 -4.39 -25.57 5.56
N ALA A 36 -4.24 -26.83 5.93
CA ALA A 36 -3.33 -27.76 5.26
C ALA A 36 -3.76 -27.98 3.79
N ARG A 37 -5.06 -28.17 3.55
CA ARG A 37 -5.58 -28.37 2.19
C ARG A 37 -5.40 -27.13 1.30
N ILE A 38 -5.75 -25.96 1.80
CA ILE A 38 -5.56 -24.68 1.07
C ILE A 38 -4.08 -24.44 0.78
N ARG A 39 -3.19 -24.74 1.75
CA ARG A 39 -1.74 -24.63 1.57
C ARG A 39 -1.23 -25.54 0.46
N GLU A 40 -1.61 -26.82 0.50
CA GLU A 40 -1.22 -27.81 -0.51
C GLU A 40 -1.63 -27.35 -1.92
N LEU A 41 -2.88 -26.90 -2.10
CA LEU A 41 -3.38 -26.41 -3.39
C LEU A 41 -2.64 -25.14 -3.84
N GLY A 42 -2.37 -24.21 -2.92
CA GLY A 42 -1.57 -23.01 -3.21
C GLY A 42 -0.15 -23.33 -3.66
N GLU A 43 0.50 -24.31 -3.02
CA GLU A 43 1.83 -24.80 -3.39
C GLU A 43 1.81 -25.49 -4.76
N GLN A 44 0.80 -26.32 -5.04
CA GLN A 44 0.64 -26.94 -6.37
C GLN A 44 0.43 -25.89 -7.47
N LEU A 45 -0.39 -24.86 -7.21
CA LEU A 45 -0.63 -23.76 -8.14
C LEU A 45 0.65 -22.95 -8.42
N ASP A 46 1.43 -22.63 -7.39
CA ASP A 46 2.73 -21.96 -7.54
C ASP A 46 3.75 -22.83 -8.29
N ALA A 47 3.87 -24.10 -7.92
CA ALA A 47 4.77 -25.05 -8.57
C ALA A 47 4.42 -25.24 -10.05
N HIS A 48 3.13 -25.31 -10.39
CA HIS A 48 2.66 -25.38 -11.78
C HIS A 48 3.13 -24.18 -12.59
N ARG A 49 2.83 -22.96 -12.11
CA ARG A 49 3.23 -21.71 -12.77
C ARG A 49 4.73 -21.66 -13.00
N LYS A 50 5.52 -21.90 -11.95
CA LYS A 50 6.99 -21.91 -12.04
C LYS A 50 7.53 -22.94 -13.02
N ARG A 51 6.96 -24.16 -13.02
CA ARG A 51 7.36 -25.22 -13.94
C ARG A 51 7.11 -24.83 -15.40
N GLN A 52 5.93 -24.30 -15.72
CA GLN A 52 5.61 -23.92 -17.10
C GLN A 52 6.49 -22.75 -17.58
N GLN A 53 6.73 -21.75 -16.73
CA GLN A 53 7.64 -20.65 -17.07
C GLN A 53 9.09 -21.09 -17.24
N ALA A 54 9.55 -22.10 -16.49
CA ALA A 54 10.89 -22.65 -16.65
C ALA A 54 11.05 -23.45 -17.95
N LEU A 55 10.00 -24.14 -18.40
CA LEU A 55 9.98 -24.88 -19.68
C LEU A 55 9.79 -23.95 -20.89
N HIS A 56 9.07 -22.84 -20.71
CA HIS A 56 8.73 -21.89 -21.75
C HIS A 56 9.11 -20.47 -21.30
N SER A 57 10.37 -20.09 -21.51
CA SER A 57 10.92 -18.82 -20.99
C SER A 57 10.24 -17.56 -21.54
N SER A 58 9.57 -17.64 -22.70
CA SER A 58 8.76 -16.55 -23.26
C SER A 58 7.35 -16.46 -22.66
N LEU A 59 6.91 -17.47 -21.91
CA LEU A 59 5.58 -17.53 -21.31
C LEU A 59 5.52 -16.66 -20.05
N THR A 60 4.68 -15.65 -20.08
CA THR A 60 4.44 -14.78 -18.91
C THR A 60 3.23 -15.23 -18.11
N ILE A 61 3.24 -14.99 -16.79
CA ILE A 61 2.06 -15.19 -15.94
C ILE A 61 0.87 -14.39 -16.48
N THR A 62 1.09 -13.13 -16.87
CA THR A 62 0.02 -12.29 -17.43
C THR A 62 -0.66 -12.95 -18.63
N GLU A 63 0.11 -13.49 -19.57
CA GLU A 63 -0.44 -14.21 -20.72
C GLU A 63 -1.21 -15.47 -20.31
N MET A 64 -0.69 -16.25 -19.36
CA MET A 64 -1.40 -17.43 -18.83
C MET A 64 -2.78 -17.05 -18.26
N TYR A 65 -2.86 -15.96 -17.48
CA TYR A 65 -4.11 -15.53 -16.86
C TYR A 65 -5.07 -14.87 -17.86
N ASN A 66 -4.57 -14.16 -18.87
CA ASN A 66 -5.40 -13.63 -19.96
C ASN A 66 -6.08 -14.77 -20.73
N VAL A 67 -5.34 -15.83 -21.06
CA VAL A 67 -5.91 -17.01 -21.73
C VAL A 67 -6.82 -17.81 -20.82
N LEU A 68 -6.51 -17.92 -19.51
CA LEU A 68 -7.42 -18.50 -18.52
C LEU A 68 -8.76 -17.76 -18.45
N ALA A 69 -8.73 -16.42 -18.49
CA ALA A 69 -9.94 -15.60 -18.49
C ALA A 69 -10.80 -15.87 -19.74
N LYS A 70 -10.18 -15.90 -20.94
CA LYS A 70 -10.86 -16.28 -22.20
C LYS A 70 -11.46 -17.69 -22.12
N LEU A 71 -10.73 -18.64 -21.54
CA LEU A 71 -11.21 -20.01 -21.35
C LEU A 71 -12.42 -20.06 -20.41
N ARG A 72 -12.44 -19.26 -19.35
CA ARG A 72 -13.57 -19.18 -18.39
C ARG A 72 -14.79 -18.50 -19.01
N SER A 73 -14.60 -17.46 -19.84
CA SER A 73 -15.70 -16.76 -20.53
C SER A 73 -16.22 -17.48 -21.78
N GLY A 74 -15.53 -18.52 -22.25
CA GLY A 74 -15.87 -19.23 -23.48
C GLY A 74 -15.53 -18.45 -24.75
N GLU A 75 -14.66 -17.45 -24.67
CA GLU A 75 -14.17 -16.71 -25.84
C GLU A 75 -13.31 -17.62 -26.74
N GLN A 76 -13.40 -17.41 -28.05
CA GLN A 76 -12.58 -18.19 -29.00
C GLN A 76 -11.09 -17.83 -28.86
N LEU A 77 -10.26 -18.86 -28.70
CA LEU A 77 -8.82 -18.70 -28.67
C LEU A 77 -8.28 -18.51 -30.10
N ASN A 78 -7.43 -17.51 -30.32
CA ASN A 78 -6.66 -17.39 -31.57
C ASN A 78 -5.41 -18.30 -31.54
N ASP A 79 -4.58 -18.28 -32.58
CA ASP A 79 -3.37 -19.12 -32.65
C ASP A 79 -2.36 -18.84 -31.53
N LYS A 80 -2.19 -17.57 -31.16
CA LYS A 80 -1.32 -17.19 -30.05
C LYS A 80 -1.89 -17.69 -28.72
N ASP A 81 -3.18 -17.50 -28.50
CA ASP A 81 -3.86 -17.96 -27.29
C ASP A 81 -3.80 -19.50 -27.17
N ARG A 82 -3.92 -20.23 -28.29
CA ARG A 82 -3.76 -21.69 -28.34
C ARG A 82 -2.36 -22.13 -27.94
N ALA A 83 -1.33 -21.47 -28.47
CA ALA A 83 0.05 -21.76 -28.10
C ALA A 83 0.29 -21.52 -26.60
N ILE A 84 -0.23 -20.43 -26.03
CA ILE A 84 -0.18 -20.14 -24.59
C ILE A 84 -0.99 -21.18 -23.79
N HIS A 85 -2.16 -21.58 -24.29
CA HIS A 85 -3.00 -22.59 -23.65
C HIS A 85 -2.24 -23.92 -23.47
N GLU A 86 -1.54 -24.34 -24.52
CA GLU A 86 -0.73 -25.56 -24.54
C GLU A 86 0.51 -25.43 -23.66
N GLN A 87 1.33 -24.39 -23.85
CA GLN A 87 2.57 -24.16 -23.09
C GLN A 87 2.32 -23.92 -21.61
N GLY A 88 1.25 -23.19 -21.28
CA GLY A 88 0.86 -22.91 -19.89
C GLY A 88 0.03 -24.01 -19.24
N LEU A 89 -0.36 -25.04 -20.02
CA LEU A 89 -1.31 -26.08 -19.61
C LEU A 89 -2.51 -25.47 -18.87
N ILE A 90 -3.18 -24.53 -19.52
CA ILE A 90 -4.13 -23.62 -18.87
C ILE A 90 -5.36 -24.34 -18.31
N SER A 91 -5.73 -25.49 -18.87
CA SER A 91 -6.77 -26.36 -18.28
C SER A 91 -6.38 -26.90 -16.89
N ILE A 92 -5.10 -27.22 -16.65
CA ILE A 92 -4.60 -27.63 -15.32
C ILE A 92 -4.57 -26.42 -14.38
N LEU A 93 -4.11 -25.27 -14.88
CA LEU A 93 -4.13 -24.02 -14.12
C LEU A 93 -5.55 -23.69 -13.65
N ARG A 94 -6.54 -23.82 -14.53
CA ARG A 94 -7.95 -23.64 -14.21
C ARG A 94 -8.40 -24.58 -13.12
N GLN A 95 -8.15 -25.88 -13.26
CA GLN A 95 -8.56 -26.88 -12.26
C GLN A 95 -7.98 -26.57 -10.88
N LEU A 96 -6.70 -26.19 -10.80
CA LEU A 96 -6.05 -25.82 -9.54
C LEU A 96 -6.68 -24.60 -8.87
N HIS A 97 -7.07 -23.58 -9.66
CA HIS A 97 -7.84 -22.46 -9.14
C HIS A 97 -9.22 -22.88 -8.66
N ASP A 98 -9.94 -23.66 -9.47
CA ASP A 98 -11.29 -24.11 -9.11
C ASP A 98 -11.27 -25.01 -7.85
N ASP A 99 -10.24 -25.83 -7.67
CA ASP A 99 -10.02 -26.63 -6.46
C ASP A 99 -9.67 -25.77 -5.24
N LEU A 100 -8.83 -24.75 -5.42
CA LEU A 100 -8.47 -23.79 -4.38
C LEU A 100 -9.70 -22.99 -3.94
N ASP A 101 -10.48 -22.47 -4.89
CA ASP A 101 -11.70 -21.71 -4.63
C ASP A 101 -12.69 -22.56 -3.84
N ARG A 102 -12.92 -23.83 -4.24
CA ARG A 102 -13.78 -24.76 -3.46
C ARG A 102 -13.29 -24.96 -2.04
N ALA A 103 -11.99 -25.16 -1.83
CA ALA A 103 -11.43 -25.31 -0.48
C ALA A 103 -11.58 -24.02 0.37
N VAL A 104 -11.53 -22.85 -0.26
CA VAL A 104 -11.78 -21.56 0.41
C VAL A 104 -13.27 -21.41 0.74
N PHE A 105 -14.19 -21.74 -0.17
CA PHE A 105 -15.63 -21.77 0.10
C PHE A 105 -15.96 -22.69 1.27
N ASP A 106 -15.37 -23.89 1.32
CA ASP A 106 -15.52 -24.83 2.44
C ASP A 106 -15.02 -24.24 3.76
N ALA A 107 -13.93 -23.46 3.74
CA ALA A 107 -13.42 -22.77 4.92
C ALA A 107 -14.37 -21.67 5.43
N TYR A 108 -15.05 -20.97 4.52
CA TYR A 108 -16.13 -20.05 4.86
C TYR A 108 -17.44 -20.73 5.27
N GLY A 109 -17.59 -22.05 5.02
CA GLY A 109 -18.84 -22.76 5.17
C GLY A 109 -19.90 -22.34 4.14
N TRP A 110 -19.47 -21.92 2.95
CA TRP A 110 -20.33 -21.40 1.90
C TRP A 110 -20.46 -22.40 0.74
N PRO A 111 -21.59 -22.43 0.02
CA PRO A 111 -21.69 -23.19 -1.22
C PRO A 111 -20.69 -22.67 -2.26
N SER A 112 -20.06 -23.57 -3.03
CA SER A 112 -19.14 -23.18 -4.10
C SER A 112 -19.83 -22.69 -5.39
N SER A 113 -21.16 -22.59 -5.39
CA SER A 113 -21.98 -22.20 -6.53
C SER A 113 -22.51 -20.76 -6.43
N LEU A 114 -22.05 -19.98 -5.45
CA LEU A 114 -22.49 -18.61 -5.24
C LEU A 114 -22.06 -17.71 -6.40
N ALA A 115 -22.94 -16.79 -6.78
CA ALA A 115 -22.61 -15.71 -7.70
C ALA A 115 -21.73 -14.64 -7.02
N ASP A 116 -21.02 -13.84 -7.82
CA ASP A 116 -20.11 -12.80 -7.34
C ASP A 116 -20.82 -11.81 -6.41
N GLU A 117 -22.06 -11.41 -6.73
CA GLU A 117 -22.85 -10.51 -5.89
C GLU A 117 -23.18 -11.11 -4.52
N GLU A 118 -23.49 -12.41 -4.46
CA GLU A 118 -23.80 -13.11 -3.21
C GLU A 118 -22.54 -13.27 -2.35
N ILE A 119 -21.38 -13.54 -2.98
CA ILE A 119 -20.10 -13.58 -2.30
C ILE A 119 -19.80 -12.22 -1.67
N LEU A 120 -20.01 -11.14 -2.42
CA LEU A 120 -19.79 -9.77 -1.95
C LEU A 120 -20.71 -9.43 -0.78
N GLU A 121 -21.99 -9.75 -0.85
CA GLU A 121 -22.96 -9.53 0.23
C GLU A 121 -22.54 -10.26 1.51
N ARG A 122 -22.19 -11.55 1.40
CA ARG A 122 -21.73 -12.34 2.55
C ARG A 122 -20.44 -11.81 3.16
N LEU A 123 -19.47 -11.38 2.34
CA LEU A 123 -18.23 -10.78 2.83
C LEU A 123 -18.49 -9.47 3.56
N VAL A 124 -19.38 -8.61 3.06
CA VAL A 124 -19.72 -7.35 3.74
C VAL A 124 -20.42 -7.62 5.08
N SER A 125 -21.37 -8.55 5.11
CA SER A 125 -22.05 -8.96 6.35
C SER A 125 -21.07 -9.52 7.37
N LEU A 126 -20.20 -10.45 6.95
CA LEU A 126 -19.17 -11.02 7.81
C LEU A 126 -18.21 -9.94 8.33
N ASN A 127 -17.82 -8.98 7.50
CA ASN A 127 -16.96 -7.89 7.94
C ASN A 127 -17.65 -6.99 9.01
N ALA A 128 -18.95 -6.74 8.88
CA ALA A 128 -19.70 -6.00 9.88
C ALA A 128 -19.77 -6.75 11.21
N GLU A 129 -19.97 -8.07 11.18
CA GLU A 129 -19.90 -8.93 12.37
C GLU A 129 -18.51 -8.85 13.03
N ARG A 130 -17.42 -8.96 12.25
CA ARG A 130 -16.04 -8.87 12.77
C ARG A 130 -15.74 -7.51 13.39
N ALA A 131 -16.21 -6.43 12.78
CA ALA A 131 -16.05 -5.08 13.34
C ALA A 131 -16.77 -4.93 14.70
N GLU A 132 -17.94 -5.55 14.86
CA GLU A 132 -18.68 -5.55 16.13
C GLU A 132 -18.00 -6.41 17.21
N GLU A 133 -17.45 -7.57 16.83
CA GLU A 133 -16.62 -8.40 17.72
C GLU A 133 -15.41 -7.61 18.24
N GLU A 134 -14.68 -6.93 17.35
CA GLU A 134 -13.54 -6.10 17.74
C GLU A 134 -13.95 -4.96 18.68
N ARG A 135 -15.10 -4.32 18.42
CA ARG A 135 -15.65 -3.25 19.27
C ARG A 135 -15.98 -3.75 20.68
N THR A 136 -16.41 -5.00 20.80
CA THR A 136 -16.69 -5.66 22.08
C THR A 136 -15.46 -6.32 22.72
N GLY A 137 -14.28 -6.19 22.09
CA GLY A 137 -12.99 -6.65 22.60
C GLY A 137 -12.61 -8.08 22.16
N LEU A 138 -13.42 -8.73 21.33
CA LEU A 138 -13.12 -10.04 20.75
C LEU A 138 -12.38 -9.86 19.42
N VAL A 139 -11.07 -10.08 19.40
CA VAL A 139 -10.27 -10.04 18.18
C VAL A 139 -9.94 -11.47 17.71
N ARG A 140 -10.39 -11.81 16.49
CA ARG A 140 -10.07 -13.08 15.82
C ARG A 140 -8.74 -13.02 15.08
N TRP A 141 -7.66 -13.32 15.78
CA TRP A 141 -6.32 -13.35 15.20
C TRP A 141 -6.14 -14.54 14.26
N LEU A 142 -5.67 -14.30 13.03
CA LEU A 142 -5.32 -15.33 12.04
C LEU A 142 -4.13 -16.18 12.48
N ARG A 143 -3.19 -15.54 13.17
CA ARG A 143 -1.95 -16.10 13.68
C ARG A 143 -1.79 -15.62 15.13
N PRO A 144 -2.62 -16.11 16.06
CA PRO A 144 -2.64 -15.63 17.45
C PRO A 144 -1.26 -15.62 18.09
N GLU A 145 -0.42 -16.60 17.75
CA GLU A 145 0.94 -16.77 18.25
C GLU A 145 1.93 -15.66 17.80
N TYR A 146 1.61 -14.91 16.74
CA TYR A 146 2.40 -13.78 16.26
C TYR A 146 1.69 -12.42 16.42
N GLN A 147 0.36 -12.41 16.35
CA GLN A 147 -0.43 -11.17 16.29
C GLN A 147 -0.97 -10.73 17.65
N ARG A 148 -1.27 -11.68 18.55
CA ARG A 148 -1.84 -11.33 19.84
C ARG A 148 -0.77 -10.66 20.72
N PRO A 149 -1.08 -9.56 21.41
CA PRO A 149 -0.14 -8.93 22.32
C PRO A 149 0.15 -9.90 23.48
N VAL A 150 1.43 -10.15 23.77
CA VAL A 150 1.81 -10.87 24.99
C VAL A 150 1.55 -9.93 26.18
N GLU A 151 1.01 -10.43 27.29
CA GLU A 151 0.70 -9.61 28.47
C GLU A 151 1.88 -8.70 28.84
N GLY A 152 1.62 -7.39 28.94
CA GLY A 152 2.65 -6.37 29.24
C GLY A 152 3.34 -5.75 28.01
N THR A 153 3.10 -6.27 26.81
CA THR A 153 3.54 -5.63 25.55
C THR A 153 2.34 -5.04 24.82
N PRO A 154 2.30 -3.73 24.51
CA PRO A 154 1.26 -3.21 23.64
C PRO A 154 1.32 -3.90 22.28
N ALA A 155 0.15 -4.21 21.72
CA ALA A 155 -0.01 -4.65 20.33
C ALA A 155 0.76 -3.70 19.41
N THR A 156 1.93 -4.10 18.90
CA THR A 156 2.67 -3.31 17.93
C THR A 156 2.09 -3.44 16.53
N PHE A 157 1.25 -4.45 16.29
CA PHE A 157 0.44 -4.56 15.08
C PHE A 157 -0.79 -3.66 15.18
N GLY A 158 -0.63 -2.45 14.65
CA GLY A 158 -1.61 -1.37 14.63
C GLY A 158 -0.94 -0.01 14.86
N LYS A 159 -0.09 0.09 15.89
CA LYS A 159 0.65 1.33 16.19
C LYS A 159 1.81 1.64 15.24
N ALA A 160 2.38 0.66 14.56
CA ALA A 160 3.39 0.94 13.54
C ALA A 160 2.80 1.61 12.28
N LEU A 161 1.49 1.44 12.01
CA LEU A 161 0.80 2.14 10.93
C LEU A 161 0.13 3.45 11.41
N GLU A 162 -0.30 3.53 12.66
CA GLU A 162 -0.67 4.83 13.27
C GLU A 162 0.55 5.73 13.49
N ALA A 163 1.77 5.21 13.66
CA ALA A 163 2.99 6.03 13.64
C ALA A 163 3.29 6.62 12.25
N ALA A 164 2.68 6.07 11.18
CA ALA A 164 2.66 6.68 9.84
C ALA A 164 1.45 7.59 9.61
N SER A 165 0.47 7.61 10.52
CA SER A 165 -0.52 8.67 10.66
C SER A 165 -0.27 9.38 11.98
N THR A 166 0.85 10.08 12.03
CA THR A 166 0.96 11.26 12.89
C THR A 166 -0.35 12.03 12.71
N PRO A 167 -1.10 12.38 13.78
CA PRO A 167 -2.11 13.41 13.62
C PRO A 167 -1.36 14.54 12.95
N ALA A 168 -1.83 14.96 11.77
CA ALA A 168 -1.16 15.98 11.00
C ALA A 168 -0.99 17.19 11.91
N ALA A 169 0.19 17.29 12.54
CA ALA A 169 0.76 18.55 12.94
C ALA A 169 0.72 19.30 11.63
N LYS A 170 -0.20 20.27 11.55
CA LYS A 170 -0.44 21.10 10.38
C LYS A 170 0.92 21.35 9.75
N LYS A 171 1.19 20.69 8.61
CA LYS A 171 2.35 21.08 7.80
C LYS A 171 2.04 22.53 7.47
N GLU A 172 2.68 23.46 8.17
CA GLU A 172 2.69 24.85 7.78
C GLU A 172 3.08 24.82 6.30
N ALA A 173 2.17 25.28 5.45
CA ALA A 173 2.35 25.22 4.02
C ALA A 173 3.71 25.85 3.69
N ASN A 174 4.62 25.06 3.12
CA ASN A 174 5.93 25.57 2.73
C ASN A 174 5.73 26.80 1.83
N LEU A 175 6.39 27.91 2.19
CA LEU A 175 6.28 29.16 1.47
C LEU A 175 6.81 28.97 0.03
N VAL A 176 6.10 29.50 -0.95
CA VAL A 176 6.57 29.48 -2.35
C VAL A 176 7.86 30.28 -2.46
N TRP A 177 8.92 29.69 -3.01
CA TRP A 177 10.18 30.41 -3.23
C TRP A 177 10.01 31.48 -4.33
N PRO A 178 10.21 32.78 -4.02
CA PRO A 178 10.05 33.84 -5.01
C PRO A 178 11.11 33.78 -6.11
N LYS A 179 10.78 34.24 -7.32
CA LYS A 179 11.72 34.27 -8.45
C LYS A 179 12.65 35.49 -8.44
N ASN A 180 12.20 36.60 -7.85
CA ASN A 180 12.92 37.88 -7.86
C ASN A 180 13.82 38.02 -6.63
N ILE A 181 15.05 38.54 -6.81
CA ILE A 181 16.04 38.69 -5.73
C ILE A 181 15.53 39.52 -4.54
N PRO A 182 14.87 40.69 -4.73
CA PRO A 182 14.39 41.48 -3.60
C PRO A 182 13.30 40.75 -2.78
N GLU A 183 12.47 39.97 -3.45
CA GLU A 183 11.43 39.16 -2.80
C GLU A 183 12.02 37.96 -2.06
N GLN A 184 13.07 37.33 -2.61
CA GLN A 184 13.82 36.27 -1.92
C GLN A 184 14.44 36.79 -0.62
N ALA A 185 15.11 37.95 -0.66
CA ALA A 185 15.70 38.56 0.54
C ALA A 185 14.64 38.88 1.61
N ARG A 186 13.48 39.42 1.19
CA ARG A 186 12.35 39.70 2.09
C ARG A 186 11.79 38.42 2.71
N ALA A 187 11.64 37.37 1.92
CA ALA A 187 11.12 36.08 2.38
C ALA A 187 12.06 35.41 3.39
N VAL A 188 13.37 35.41 3.11
CA VAL A 188 14.41 34.89 4.03
C VAL A 188 14.41 35.67 5.35
N ARG A 189 14.36 37.00 5.30
CA ARG A 189 14.30 37.84 6.50
C ARG A 189 13.04 37.58 7.34
N GLN A 190 11.88 37.46 6.70
CA GLN A 190 10.63 37.13 7.41
C GLN A 190 10.69 35.74 8.04
N ALA A 191 11.25 34.76 7.34
CA ALA A 191 11.40 33.41 7.85
C ALA A 191 12.40 33.31 9.01
N LEU A 192 13.47 34.13 8.98
CA LEU A 192 14.42 34.28 10.08
C LEU A 192 13.76 34.95 11.30
N ALA A 193 12.97 36.01 11.10
CA ALA A 193 12.23 36.66 12.18
C ALA A 193 11.12 35.81 12.80
N ALA A 194 10.52 34.92 12.00
CA ALA A 194 9.57 33.93 12.50
C ALA A 194 10.26 32.73 13.17
N ALA A 195 11.57 32.58 13.05
CA ALA A 195 12.32 31.57 13.79
C ALA A 195 12.75 32.16 15.13
N ALA A 196 12.07 31.78 16.21
CA ALA A 196 12.37 32.22 17.56
C ALA A 196 13.64 31.54 18.11
N GLY A 197 14.79 31.72 17.45
CA GLY A 197 16.06 31.13 17.85
C GLY A 197 17.12 31.16 16.75
N VAL A 198 18.28 30.59 17.07
CA VAL A 198 19.40 30.43 16.13
C VAL A 198 19.02 29.38 15.07
N VAL A 199 19.16 29.73 13.80
CA VAL A 199 18.83 28.85 12.67
C VAL A 199 20.00 28.67 11.72
N THR A 200 20.07 27.49 11.12
CA THR A 200 21.01 27.20 10.03
C THR A 200 20.36 27.42 8.66
N PRO A 201 21.13 27.69 7.60
CA PRO A 201 20.61 27.82 6.24
C PRO A 201 19.78 26.61 5.79
N GLN A 202 20.19 25.40 6.21
CA GLN A 202 19.48 24.16 5.91
C GLN A 202 18.10 24.09 6.59
N GLN A 203 18.00 24.53 7.84
CA GLN A 203 16.72 24.61 8.57
C GLN A 203 15.79 25.65 7.93
N LEU A 204 16.35 26.78 7.50
CA LEU A 204 15.57 27.84 6.87
C LEU A 204 15.07 27.45 5.47
N THR A 205 15.90 26.72 4.70
CA THR A 205 15.54 26.20 3.37
C THR A 205 14.33 25.26 3.42
N LYS A 206 14.20 24.46 4.48
CA LYS A 206 13.06 23.53 4.66
C LYS A 206 11.70 24.25 4.78
N ARG A 207 11.68 25.54 5.13
CA ARG A 207 10.45 26.36 5.18
C ARG A 207 9.95 26.80 3.80
N PHE A 208 10.75 26.63 2.75
CA PHE A 208 10.44 27.05 1.39
C PHE A 208 10.29 25.86 0.43
N ALA A 209 9.33 25.94 -0.48
CA ALA A 209 9.20 24.99 -1.57
C ALA A 209 10.15 25.36 -2.72
N ARG A 210 11.04 24.42 -3.11
CA ARG A 210 12.00 24.56 -4.22
C ARG A 210 13.12 25.59 -4.00
N ALA A 211 13.44 25.93 -2.75
CA ALA A 211 14.59 26.77 -2.42
C ALA A 211 15.91 25.98 -2.46
N ASN A 212 17.00 26.68 -2.75
CA ASN A 212 18.36 26.13 -2.72
C ASN A 212 19.10 26.64 -1.48
N ALA A 213 19.72 25.74 -0.71
CA ALA A 213 20.41 26.08 0.52
C ALA A 213 21.59 27.06 0.33
N SER A 214 22.36 26.92 -0.73
CA SER A 214 23.45 27.85 -1.10
C SER A 214 22.90 29.25 -1.35
N ARG A 215 21.72 29.35 -1.99
CA ARG A 215 21.09 30.64 -2.27
C ARG A 215 20.53 31.30 -1.02
N VAL A 216 20.01 30.52 -0.08
CA VAL A 216 19.53 31.02 1.22
C VAL A 216 20.70 31.53 2.06
N GLU A 217 21.84 30.83 2.02
CA GLU A 217 23.07 31.23 2.71
C GLU A 217 23.65 32.54 2.17
N GLU A 218 23.77 32.71 0.85
CA GLU A 218 24.19 33.98 0.22
C GLU A 218 23.32 35.16 0.67
N LEU A 219 22.00 34.94 0.73
CA LEU A 219 21.05 35.97 1.17
C LEU A 219 21.17 36.28 2.66
N LEU A 220 21.44 35.28 3.50
CA LEU A 220 21.70 35.48 4.93
C LEU A 220 22.99 36.29 5.16
N GLN A 221 24.08 35.97 4.44
CA GLN A 221 25.32 36.74 4.50
C GLN A 221 25.13 38.20 4.04
N THR A 222 24.28 38.41 3.02
CA THR A 222 23.89 39.74 2.56
C THR A 222 23.09 40.49 3.64
N LEU A 223 22.16 39.82 4.32
CA LEU A 223 21.38 40.39 5.42
C LEU A 223 22.23 40.72 6.65
N VAL A 224 23.25 39.91 6.96
CA VAL A 224 24.26 40.21 7.99
C VAL A 224 25.04 41.47 7.62
N SER A 225 25.51 41.57 6.37
CA SER A 225 26.22 42.75 5.87
C SER A 225 25.38 44.03 5.93
N LEU A 226 24.05 43.90 5.78
CA LEU A 226 23.08 45.00 5.88
C LEU A 226 22.60 45.27 7.32
N GLY A 227 23.10 44.54 8.32
CA GLY A 227 22.71 44.67 9.73
C GLY A 227 21.30 44.19 10.06
N GLN A 228 20.69 43.39 9.19
CA GLN A 228 19.32 42.86 9.33
C GLN A 228 19.28 41.42 9.86
N ALA A 229 20.45 40.83 10.10
CA ALA A 229 20.67 39.54 10.76
C ALA A 229 22.02 39.58 11.47
N ARG A 230 22.24 38.67 12.43
CA ARG A 230 23.52 38.46 13.11
C ARG A 230 23.97 37.01 12.95
N GLU A 231 25.24 36.83 12.67
CA GLU A 231 25.89 35.51 12.74
C GLU A 231 26.44 35.32 14.15
N VAL A 232 25.99 34.26 14.83
CA VAL A 232 26.36 33.97 16.22
C VAL A 232 27.54 33.01 16.28
N GLU A 233 27.56 32.04 15.37
CA GLU A 233 28.65 31.08 15.12
C GLU A 233 28.65 30.77 13.61
N GLU A 234 29.75 30.22 13.09
CA GLU A 234 29.90 29.91 11.66
C GLU A 234 28.69 29.12 11.12
N GLY A 235 27.92 29.74 10.22
CA GLY A 235 26.72 29.14 9.62
C GLY A 235 25.47 29.13 10.50
N ARG A 236 25.43 29.95 11.58
CA ARG A 236 24.29 30.08 12.51
C ARG A 236 23.82 31.53 12.61
N PHE A 237 22.58 31.77 12.17
CA PHE A 237 22.02 33.11 12.02
C PHE A 237 20.85 33.35 12.98
N VAL A 238 20.71 34.59 13.43
CA VAL A 238 19.58 35.12 14.22
C VAL A 238 19.21 36.52 13.70
N VAL A 239 18.03 37.04 14.05
CA VAL A 239 17.67 38.45 13.78
C VAL A 239 18.58 39.40 14.55
#